data_AF-A0A381SIF6-F1
#
_entry.id   AF-A0A381SIF6-F1
#
_cell.length_a   1.000
_cell.length_b   1.000
_cell.length_c   1.000
_cell.angle_alpha   90.00
_cell.angle_beta   90.00
_cell.angle_gamma   90.00
#
_symmetry.space_group_name_H-M   'P 1'
#
loop_
_entity.id
_entity.type
_entity.pdbx_description
1 polymer ?
#
loop_
_entity_poly.entity_id
_entity_poly.type
_entity_poly.pdbx_seq_one_letter_code
_entity_poly.pdbx_strand_id
1 'polypeptide(L)'
;MTEMKRTLFFTIALVFIASLSFSQTKVNINNLEEYGGAMFKIDDDKPYSGRVFALYKNTDNKKLEGLYRDGLKNGKWTWWHENGDIYSKGSFRAGLMSGQWEFYYSNSRIMAVGHYRNGDGTNEDKNGIPIHGRQSKWAFWHKNGFKSDEQTWKNGKRDGVFTSWHYTGARASEITYINGNINGMWTYWNEKGEKEREGTVEEYNILVRLEEEAKAVEEMAVEEMAAEGWFQKGYNAGMNGEYNAEISLYLKAIELKPDYADAYINLGIAYQKQNNYTKAIQMWEKTIELNPDDADAYYNLGIAYKDQDNLIKAIQMWEKTIELNPDDADAYYNLGIAYKDQDNLIKAIQMWEKTIELNPDDA
;
A
#
# COMPACT_ATOMS: atom_id res chain seq x y z
N MET A 1 88.64 59.07 -22.80
CA MET A 1 88.13 58.50 -24.06
C MET A 1 88.87 57.20 -24.27
N THR A 2 88.28 56.00 -24.25
CA THR A 2 86.88 55.64 -24.47
C THR A 2 86.66 54.23 -23.91
N GLU A 3 85.51 54.01 -23.26
CA GLU A 3 85.01 52.69 -22.88
C GLU A 3 84.87 51.76 -24.09
N MET A 4 85.01 50.44 -23.89
CA MET A 4 84.03 49.50 -24.44
C MET A 4 84.03 48.13 -23.75
N LYS A 5 82.83 47.78 -23.27
CA LYS A 5 82.37 46.50 -22.77
C LYS A 5 82.34 45.42 -23.87
N ARG A 6 82.41 44.13 -23.48
CA ARG A 6 81.47 43.03 -23.84
C ARG A 6 82.05 41.67 -23.38
N THR A 7 81.53 41.02 -22.35
CA THR A 7 80.32 40.15 -22.25
C THR A 7 80.74 38.68 -22.19
N LEU A 8 80.69 38.11 -20.98
CA LEU A 8 80.83 36.67 -20.70
C LEU A 8 79.52 35.96 -21.11
N PHE A 9 79.61 34.88 -21.89
CA PHE A 9 78.49 33.95 -22.09
C PHE A 9 78.51 32.90 -20.96
N PHE A 10 77.53 32.94 -20.07
CA PHE A 10 77.18 31.82 -19.19
C PHE A 10 76.01 31.06 -19.83
N THR A 11 76.23 29.81 -20.20
CA THR A 11 75.18 28.85 -20.55
C THR A 11 74.49 28.38 -19.27
N ILE A 12 73.26 28.85 -19.05
CA ILE A 12 72.36 28.33 -18.01
C ILE A 12 71.62 27.14 -18.60
N ALA A 13 71.93 25.92 -18.13
CA ALA A 13 71.11 24.75 -18.37
C ALA A 13 69.87 24.82 -17.46
N LEU A 14 68.71 25.14 -18.04
CA LEU A 14 67.43 25.00 -17.36
C LEU A 14 67.09 23.50 -17.25
N VAL A 15 67.20 22.94 -16.05
CA VAL A 15 66.61 21.64 -15.72
C VAL A 15 65.12 21.87 -15.44
N PHE A 16 64.27 21.55 -16.42
CA PHE A 16 62.83 21.44 -16.20
C PHE A 16 62.54 20.18 -15.37
N ILE A 17 62.25 20.35 -14.08
CA ILE A 17 61.60 19.31 -13.30
C ILE A 17 60.11 19.37 -13.66
N ALA A 18 59.70 18.56 -14.63
CA ALA A 18 58.29 18.33 -14.91
C ALA A 18 57.68 17.56 -13.73
N SER A 19 56.90 18.26 -12.90
CA SER A 19 55.98 17.61 -11.96
C SER A 19 54.89 16.91 -12.78
N LEU A 20 55.07 15.60 -12.99
CA LEU A 20 54.03 14.71 -13.51
C LEU A 20 52.88 14.64 -12.49
N SER A 21 51.93 15.57 -12.60
CA SER A 21 50.59 15.37 -12.07
C SER A 21 49.93 14.29 -12.93
N PHE A 22 50.04 13.03 -12.50
CA PHE A 22 49.22 11.95 -13.04
C PHE A 22 47.75 12.32 -12.83
N SER A 23 47.11 12.85 -13.87
CA SER A 23 45.66 12.93 -13.96
C SER A 23 45.15 11.49 -13.91
N GLN A 24 44.62 11.06 -12.77
CA GLN A 24 43.92 9.78 -12.69
C GLN A 24 42.76 9.84 -13.68
N THR A 25 42.87 9.09 -14.78
CA THR A 25 41.84 8.96 -15.80
C THR A 25 40.56 8.44 -15.13
N LYS A 26 39.44 9.16 -15.26
CA LYS A 26 38.14 8.69 -14.74
C LYS A 26 37.63 7.55 -15.62
N VAL A 27 37.08 6.50 -15.02
CA VAL A 27 36.49 5.35 -15.73
C VAL A 27 34.96 5.50 -15.77
N ASN A 28 34.34 5.20 -16.91
CA ASN A 28 32.88 5.10 -16.96
C ASN A 28 32.45 3.85 -16.18
N ILE A 29 31.51 3.99 -15.24
CA ILE A 29 31.07 2.87 -14.38
C ILE A 29 30.49 1.71 -15.18
N ASN A 30 29.98 1.95 -16.39
CA ASN A 30 29.47 0.91 -17.28
C ASN A 30 30.58 -0.05 -17.78
N ASN A 31 31.85 0.28 -17.56
CA ASN A 31 33.00 -0.57 -17.87
C ASN A 31 33.51 -1.32 -16.63
N LEU A 32 32.71 -1.37 -15.57
CA LEU A 32 32.99 -2.10 -14.33
C LEU A 32 31.86 -3.12 -14.09
N GLU A 33 32.19 -4.24 -13.46
CA GLU A 33 31.24 -5.28 -13.06
C GLU A 33 31.23 -5.43 -11.53
N GLU A 34 30.07 -5.79 -10.97
CA GLU A 34 29.92 -6.01 -9.54
C GLU A 34 29.99 -7.50 -9.22
N TYR A 35 30.87 -7.87 -8.28
CA TYR A 35 30.98 -9.22 -7.75
C TYR A 35 31.07 -9.18 -6.23
N GLY A 36 30.14 -9.83 -5.53
CA GLY A 36 30.12 -9.89 -4.07
C GLY A 36 30.05 -8.52 -3.37
N GLY A 37 29.44 -7.50 -4.01
CA GLY A 37 29.32 -6.14 -3.48
C GLY A 37 30.52 -5.22 -3.77
N ALA A 38 31.53 -5.70 -4.49
CA ALA A 38 32.70 -4.93 -4.89
C ALA A 38 32.74 -4.76 -6.42
N MET A 39 33.16 -3.59 -6.88
CA MET A 39 33.35 -3.31 -8.31
C MET A 39 34.72 -3.77 -8.79
N PHE A 40 34.75 -4.37 -9.97
CA PHE A 40 35.94 -4.83 -10.69
C PHE A 40 35.94 -4.21 -12.09
N LYS A 41 37.12 -4.08 -12.71
CA LYS A 41 37.15 -3.88 -14.17
C LYS A 41 36.81 -5.20 -14.85
N ILE A 42 36.19 -5.12 -16.02
CA ILE A 42 35.98 -6.29 -16.88
C ILE A 42 37.35 -6.95 -17.12
N ASP A 43 37.43 -8.26 -16.91
CA ASP A 43 38.63 -9.09 -17.00
C ASP A 43 39.76 -8.78 -15.97
N ASP A 44 39.44 -8.12 -14.85
CA ASP A 44 40.40 -7.86 -13.75
C ASP A 44 40.02 -8.65 -12.48
N ASP A 45 40.99 -9.36 -11.91
CA ASP A 45 40.81 -10.16 -10.69
C ASP A 45 40.88 -9.33 -9.41
N LYS A 46 41.24 -8.04 -9.50
CA LYS A 46 41.40 -7.15 -8.34
C LYS A 46 40.26 -6.13 -8.23
N PRO A 47 39.75 -5.87 -7.01
CA PRO A 47 38.75 -4.83 -6.80
C PRO A 47 39.24 -3.46 -7.28
N TYR A 48 38.40 -2.76 -8.01
CA TYR A 48 38.74 -1.50 -8.66
C TYR A 48 38.97 -0.38 -7.63
N SER A 49 40.06 0.36 -7.83
CA SER A 49 40.38 1.58 -7.08
C SER A 49 40.64 2.73 -8.04
N GLY A 50 39.78 3.74 -8.01
CA GLY A 50 39.90 4.89 -8.91
C GLY A 50 38.62 5.69 -9.05
N ARG A 51 38.72 6.83 -9.74
CA ARG A 51 37.59 7.72 -9.98
C ARG A 51 36.67 7.14 -11.04
N VAL A 52 35.37 7.36 -10.87
CA VAL A 52 34.34 6.93 -11.82
C VAL A 52 33.39 8.05 -12.18
N PHE A 53 32.69 7.88 -13.30
CA PHE A 53 31.56 8.70 -13.71
C PHE A 53 30.54 7.86 -14.49
N ALA A 54 29.34 8.39 -14.66
CA ALA A 54 28.37 7.91 -15.65
C ALA A 54 27.61 9.11 -16.24
N LEU A 55 27.09 8.95 -17.46
CA LEU A 55 26.24 9.93 -18.12
C LEU A 55 24.82 9.38 -18.27
N TYR A 56 23.84 10.27 -18.44
CA TYR A 56 22.50 9.87 -18.84
C TYR A 56 22.51 9.39 -20.30
N LYS A 57 21.66 8.40 -20.61
CA LYS A 57 21.58 7.80 -21.95
C LYS A 57 21.22 8.89 -22.97
N ASN A 58 21.95 8.94 -24.08
CA ASN A 58 21.73 9.92 -25.16
C ASN A 58 21.90 11.40 -24.76
N THR A 59 22.64 11.69 -23.69
CA THR A 59 22.95 13.07 -23.27
C THR A 59 24.42 13.21 -22.85
N ASP A 60 24.92 14.44 -22.82
CA ASP A 60 26.21 14.77 -22.22
C ASP A 60 26.12 15.08 -20.71
N ASN A 61 24.91 14.98 -20.15
CA ASN A 61 24.67 15.30 -18.75
C ASN A 61 25.19 14.18 -17.85
N LYS A 62 25.96 14.58 -16.84
CA LYS A 62 26.44 13.65 -15.81
C LYS A 62 25.26 13.03 -15.09
N LYS A 63 25.36 11.74 -14.79
CA LYS A 63 24.45 11.00 -13.92
C LYS A 63 25.05 10.84 -12.52
N LEU A 64 26.34 10.49 -12.46
CA LEU A 64 27.08 10.35 -11.21
C LEU A 64 28.58 10.52 -11.41
N GLU A 65 29.29 10.79 -10.32
CA GLU A 65 30.74 10.71 -10.24
C GLU A 65 31.18 10.42 -8.80
N GLY A 66 32.29 9.70 -8.67
CA GLY A 66 32.75 9.25 -7.37
C GLY A 66 34.13 8.60 -7.40
N LEU A 67 34.46 7.94 -6.29
CA LEU A 67 35.70 7.21 -6.11
C LEU A 67 35.39 5.83 -5.54
N TYR A 68 35.97 4.80 -6.15
CA TYR A 68 36.05 3.46 -5.57
C TYR A 68 37.41 3.28 -4.90
N ARG A 69 37.42 2.56 -3.78
CA ARG A 69 38.62 2.04 -3.12
C ARG A 69 38.34 0.59 -2.75
N ASP A 70 39.17 -0.32 -3.24
CA ASP A 70 39.04 -1.76 -3.09
C ASP A 70 37.62 -2.24 -3.48
N GLY A 71 37.12 -1.73 -4.62
CA GLY A 71 35.79 -2.06 -5.15
C GLY A 71 34.61 -1.41 -4.41
N LEU A 72 34.84 -0.73 -3.29
CA LEU A 72 33.78 -0.12 -2.47
C LEU A 72 33.73 1.40 -2.65
N LYS A 73 32.51 1.98 -2.62
CA LYS A 73 32.34 3.44 -2.68
C LYS A 73 33.13 4.11 -1.56
N ASN A 74 33.91 5.12 -1.89
CA ASN A 74 34.78 5.83 -0.95
C ASN A 74 34.89 7.31 -1.30
N GLY A 75 35.09 8.17 -0.29
CA GLY A 75 35.26 9.59 -0.50
C GLY A 75 33.99 10.27 -1.03
N LYS A 76 34.16 11.39 -1.73
CA LYS A 76 33.04 12.21 -2.22
C LYS A 76 32.35 11.56 -3.41
N TRP A 77 31.02 11.59 -3.37
CA TRP A 77 30.15 11.17 -4.45
C TRP A 77 29.09 12.23 -4.72
N THR A 78 28.75 12.38 -5.99
CA THR A 78 27.71 13.30 -6.46
C THR A 78 26.86 12.58 -7.50
N TRP A 79 25.56 12.79 -7.42
CA TRP A 79 24.56 12.42 -8.40
C TRP A 79 23.89 13.67 -8.93
N TRP A 80 23.44 13.60 -10.17
CA TRP A 80 22.75 14.68 -10.85
C TRP A 80 21.40 14.19 -11.35
N HIS A 81 20.45 15.11 -11.46
CA HIS A 81 19.24 14.96 -12.25
C HIS A 81 19.57 15.00 -13.73
N GLU A 82 18.67 14.50 -14.58
CA GLU A 82 18.86 14.49 -16.03
C GLU A 82 18.98 15.89 -16.63
N ASN A 83 18.39 16.91 -15.98
CA ASN A 83 18.51 18.32 -16.36
C ASN A 83 19.87 18.95 -15.99
N GLY A 84 20.78 18.21 -15.33
CA GLY A 84 22.10 18.68 -14.92
C GLY A 84 22.17 19.34 -13.55
N ASP A 85 21.04 19.50 -12.85
CA ASP A 85 21.05 19.92 -11.44
C ASP A 85 21.63 18.81 -10.56
N ILE A 86 22.30 19.16 -9.45
CA ILE A 86 22.71 18.16 -8.47
C ILE A 86 21.44 17.52 -7.89
N TYR A 87 21.43 16.19 -7.79
CA TYR A 87 20.38 15.43 -7.10
C TYR A 87 20.79 15.14 -5.66
N SER A 88 22.00 14.62 -5.47
CA SER A 88 22.53 14.36 -4.14
C SER A 88 24.05 14.41 -4.14
N LYS A 89 24.64 14.75 -3.00
CA LYS A 89 26.08 14.68 -2.80
C LYS A 89 26.42 14.39 -1.36
N GLY A 90 27.51 13.67 -1.15
CA GLY A 90 27.96 13.30 0.17
C GLY A 90 29.25 12.50 0.12
N SER A 91 29.50 11.70 1.15
CA SER A 91 30.69 10.87 1.22
C SER A 91 30.38 9.43 1.63
N PHE A 92 31.19 8.50 1.13
CA PHE A 92 31.22 7.12 1.56
C PHE A 92 32.53 6.80 2.28
N ARG A 93 32.46 5.84 3.20
CA ARG A 93 33.62 5.19 3.81
C ARG A 93 33.38 3.69 3.73
N ALA A 94 34.21 2.99 2.95
CA ALA A 94 34.14 1.54 2.77
C ALA A 94 32.72 1.06 2.38
N GLY A 95 32.12 1.68 1.37
CA GLY A 95 30.80 1.31 0.85
C GLY A 95 29.62 1.92 1.61
N LEU A 96 29.83 2.47 2.81
CA LEU A 96 28.76 3.02 3.64
C LEU A 96 28.70 4.54 3.61
N MET A 97 27.50 5.10 3.55
CA MET A 97 27.25 6.53 3.65
C MET A 97 27.77 7.06 4.99
N SER A 98 28.53 8.15 4.93
CA SER A 98 29.20 8.74 6.10
C SER A 98 29.31 10.25 5.97
N GLY A 99 29.21 10.95 7.10
CA GLY A 99 29.36 12.40 7.17
C GLY A 99 28.12 13.14 6.65
N GLN A 100 28.31 14.40 6.26
CA GLN A 100 27.23 15.25 5.76
C GLN A 100 26.79 14.81 4.36
N TRP A 101 25.48 14.81 4.16
CA TRP A 101 24.80 14.53 2.90
C TRP A 101 23.77 15.61 2.59
N GLU A 102 23.70 15.97 1.31
CA GLU A 102 22.78 16.97 0.79
C GLU A 102 21.99 16.36 -0.37
N PHE A 103 20.68 16.61 -0.37
CA PHE A 103 19.74 16.17 -1.40
C PHE A 103 19.00 17.38 -1.94
N TYR A 104 18.64 17.34 -3.21
CA TYR A 104 18.12 18.49 -3.94
C TYR A 104 16.98 18.09 -4.87
N TYR A 105 16.04 19.02 -5.04
CA TYR A 105 15.04 18.97 -6.09
C TYR A 105 15.69 19.24 -7.46
N SER A 106 15.00 18.87 -8.55
CA SER A 106 15.39 19.13 -9.94
C SER A 106 15.27 20.60 -10.36
N ASN A 107 15.29 21.52 -9.40
CA ASN A 107 15.35 22.97 -9.60
C ASN A 107 16.47 23.60 -8.75
N SER A 108 17.48 22.79 -8.41
CA SER A 108 18.61 23.15 -7.56
C SER A 108 18.29 23.59 -6.12
N ARG A 109 17.02 23.52 -5.67
CA ARG A 109 16.67 23.81 -4.28
C ARG A 109 16.99 22.63 -3.38
N ILE A 110 17.52 22.94 -2.20
CA ILE A 110 17.82 21.92 -1.20
C ILE A 110 16.53 21.25 -0.74
N MET A 111 16.56 19.92 -0.68
CA MET A 111 15.45 19.09 -0.22
C MET A 111 15.73 18.58 1.18
N ALA A 112 16.96 18.11 1.44
CA ALA A 112 17.36 17.62 2.74
C ALA A 112 18.85 17.79 3.00
N VAL A 113 19.20 17.96 4.27
CA VAL A 113 20.58 17.94 4.76
C VAL A 113 20.62 17.15 6.04
N GLY A 114 21.60 16.28 6.16
CA GLY A 114 21.84 15.60 7.42
C GLY A 114 23.14 14.84 7.42
N HIS A 115 23.33 14.03 8.47
CA HIS A 115 24.54 13.25 8.66
C HIS A 115 24.23 11.76 8.67
N TYR A 116 25.08 10.98 8.01
CA TYR A 116 25.09 9.53 8.13
C TYR A 116 26.31 9.05 8.93
N ARG A 117 26.11 7.95 9.64
CA ARG A 117 27.17 7.10 10.18
C ARG A 117 26.84 5.66 9.83
N ASN A 118 27.69 5.06 9.00
CA ASN A 118 27.55 3.66 8.55
C ASN A 118 26.19 3.38 7.89
N GLY A 119 25.69 4.31 7.05
CA GLY A 119 24.43 4.10 6.32
C GLY A 119 24.63 3.15 5.15
N ASP A 120 23.79 2.12 5.04
CA ASP A 120 23.83 1.13 3.95
C ASP A 120 23.11 1.61 2.68
N GLY A 121 22.41 2.75 2.74
CA GLY A 121 21.65 3.31 1.63
C GLY A 121 20.27 2.68 1.44
N THR A 122 19.76 1.94 2.42
CA THR A 122 18.46 1.25 2.37
C THR A 122 17.41 1.92 3.27
N ASN A 123 16.18 1.40 3.20
CA ASN A 123 15.03 1.86 3.98
C ASN A 123 14.77 3.35 3.74
N GLU A 124 14.36 3.69 2.53
CA GLU A 124 14.16 5.07 2.10
C GLU A 124 12.88 5.67 2.69
N ASP A 125 12.89 6.98 2.97
CA ASP A 125 11.66 7.71 3.26
C ASP A 125 10.85 7.98 1.98
N LYS A 126 9.68 8.61 2.15
CA LYS A 126 8.78 8.97 1.03
C LYS A 126 9.41 9.82 -0.08
N ASN A 127 10.58 10.42 0.17
CA ASN A 127 11.33 11.22 -0.79
C ASN A 127 12.51 10.45 -1.41
N GLY A 128 12.65 9.15 -1.14
CA GLY A 128 13.75 8.32 -1.64
C GLY A 128 15.07 8.56 -0.90
N ILE A 129 15.04 9.09 0.33
CA ILE A 129 16.26 9.39 1.10
C ILE A 129 16.47 8.26 2.13
N PRO A 130 17.63 7.57 2.14
CA PRO A 130 17.89 6.47 3.08
C PRO A 130 17.69 6.85 4.56
N ILE A 131 17.08 5.97 5.35
CA ILE A 131 16.87 6.18 6.79
C ILE A 131 17.99 5.50 7.60
N HIS A 132 18.48 4.35 7.13
CA HIS A 132 19.52 3.62 7.82
C HIS A 132 20.83 4.41 7.90
N GLY A 133 21.37 4.49 9.12
CA GLY A 133 22.59 5.24 9.42
C GLY A 133 22.38 6.74 9.62
N ARG A 134 21.17 7.30 9.52
CA ARG A 134 20.91 8.70 9.89
C ARG A 134 21.34 8.95 11.34
N GLN A 135 22.06 10.04 11.54
CA GLN A 135 22.49 10.51 12.84
C GLN A 135 22.41 12.03 12.94
N SER A 136 22.37 12.51 14.18
CA SER A 136 22.30 13.93 14.50
C SER A 136 21.08 14.57 13.83
N LYS A 137 21.14 15.88 13.64
CA LYS A 137 20.04 16.66 13.12
C LYS A 137 19.95 16.53 11.59
N TRP A 138 18.74 16.20 11.14
CA TRP A 138 18.32 16.23 9.75
C TRP A 138 17.32 17.35 9.57
N ALA A 139 17.45 18.09 8.48
CA ALA A 139 16.51 19.15 8.09
C ALA A 139 16.03 18.89 6.67
N PHE A 140 14.77 19.21 6.43
CA PHE A 140 14.07 19.00 5.17
C PHE A 140 13.37 20.29 4.76
N TRP A 141 13.22 20.48 3.46
CA TRP A 141 12.62 21.68 2.89
C TRP A 141 11.59 21.32 1.83
N HIS A 142 10.52 22.10 1.80
CA HIS A 142 9.54 22.11 0.73
C HIS A 142 10.16 22.65 -0.56
N LYS A 143 9.55 22.32 -1.71
CA LYS A 143 9.97 22.87 -3.01
C LYS A 143 9.95 24.40 -3.06
N ASN A 144 9.11 25.06 -2.24
CA ASN A 144 9.07 26.52 -2.16
C ASN A 144 10.24 27.15 -1.38
N GLY A 145 11.06 26.35 -0.68
CA GLY A 145 12.23 26.78 0.07
C GLY A 145 12.00 27.00 1.57
N PHE A 146 10.76 26.90 2.07
CA PHE A 146 10.52 26.82 3.50
C PHE A 146 10.89 25.44 4.04
N LYS A 147 11.29 25.38 5.32
CA LYS A 147 11.49 24.08 5.98
C LYS A 147 10.18 23.28 5.93
N SER A 148 10.31 21.98 5.75
CA SER A 148 9.20 21.02 5.87
C SER A 148 9.22 20.39 7.24
N ASP A 149 10.39 19.88 7.62
CA ASP A 149 10.56 19.18 8.88
C ASP A 149 12.02 19.11 9.31
N GLU A 150 12.21 18.84 10.59
CA GLU A 150 13.50 18.77 11.24
C GLU A 150 13.44 17.69 12.31
N GLN A 151 14.38 16.75 12.26
CA GLN A 151 14.39 15.59 13.14
C GLN A 151 15.81 15.26 13.56
N THR A 152 16.01 15.00 14.84
CA THR A 152 17.27 14.44 15.34
C THR A 152 17.22 12.91 15.38
N TRP A 153 18.28 12.27 14.93
CA TRP A 153 18.42 10.81 14.86
C TRP A 153 19.57 10.34 15.73
N LYS A 154 19.36 9.24 16.45
CA LYS A 154 20.39 8.55 17.23
C LYS A 154 20.24 7.05 17.03
N ASN A 155 21.31 6.40 16.57
CA ASN A 155 21.32 4.96 16.28
C ASN A 155 20.17 4.51 15.38
N GLY A 156 19.85 5.29 14.34
CA GLY A 156 18.78 4.96 13.38
C GLY A 156 17.35 5.20 13.90
N LYS A 157 17.19 5.75 15.10
CA LYS A 157 15.88 6.07 15.69
C LYS A 157 15.73 7.57 15.92
N ARG A 158 14.50 8.08 15.87
CA ARG A 158 14.17 9.47 16.21
C ARG A 158 14.50 9.72 17.68
N ASP A 159 15.27 10.76 17.96
CA ASP A 159 15.75 11.08 19.29
C ASP A 159 15.97 12.59 19.39
N GLY A 160 15.11 13.29 20.13
CA GLY A 160 15.02 14.74 20.21
C GLY A 160 13.72 15.29 19.63
N VAL A 161 13.65 16.62 19.54
CA VAL A 161 12.47 17.33 19.03
C VAL A 161 12.36 17.15 17.52
N PHE A 162 11.21 16.63 17.10
CA PHE A 162 10.68 16.75 15.75
C PHE A 162 9.95 18.08 15.64
N THR A 163 10.21 18.82 14.59
CA THR A 163 9.42 20.00 14.25
C THR A 163 9.02 19.90 12.78
N SER A 164 7.76 20.18 12.48
CA SER A 164 7.30 20.34 11.10
C SER A 164 6.76 21.75 10.85
N TRP A 165 6.70 22.14 9.59
CA TRP A 165 6.23 23.43 9.13
C TRP A 165 5.28 23.27 7.94
N HIS A 166 4.27 24.12 7.93
CA HIS A 166 3.33 24.28 6.83
C HIS A 166 4.06 24.80 5.59
N TYR A 167 3.44 24.63 4.43
CA TYR A 167 3.97 25.18 3.18
C TYR A 167 4.07 26.73 3.23
N THR A 168 3.31 27.38 4.10
CA THR A 168 3.39 28.83 4.38
C THR A 168 4.64 29.23 5.17
N GLY A 169 5.37 28.28 5.74
CA GLY A 169 6.50 28.51 6.65
C GLY A 169 6.09 28.67 8.12
N ALA A 170 4.79 28.68 8.44
CA ALA A 170 4.31 28.61 9.81
C ALA A 170 4.67 27.25 10.43
N ARG A 171 5.01 27.22 11.72
CA ARG A 171 5.24 25.96 12.44
C ARG A 171 3.94 25.16 12.42
N ALA A 172 4.01 23.85 12.18
CA ALA A 172 2.85 22.98 12.03
C ALA A 172 2.73 22.01 13.19
N SER A 173 3.84 21.38 13.58
CA SER A 173 3.85 20.50 14.76
C SER A 173 5.20 20.46 15.44
N GLU A 174 5.20 20.08 16.71
CA GLU A 174 6.38 19.82 17.51
C GLU A 174 6.11 18.60 18.39
N ILE A 175 6.98 17.59 18.30
CA ILE A 175 6.84 16.32 19.02
C ILE A 175 8.22 15.90 19.51
N THR A 176 8.37 15.57 20.79
CA THR A 176 9.65 15.09 21.30
C THR A 176 9.71 13.57 21.23
N TYR A 177 10.82 13.03 20.73
CA TYR A 177 11.10 11.60 20.69
C TYR A 177 12.29 11.22 21.58
N ILE A 178 12.23 10.04 22.20
CA ILE A 178 13.38 9.38 22.84
C ILE A 178 13.44 7.95 22.31
N ASN A 179 14.56 7.58 21.69
CA ASN A 179 14.80 6.23 21.18
C ASN A 179 13.65 5.69 20.28
N GLY A 180 13.07 6.58 19.46
CA GLY A 180 11.98 6.28 18.52
C GLY A 180 10.58 6.45 19.08
N ASN A 181 10.42 6.55 20.41
CA ASN A 181 9.12 6.69 21.06
C ASN A 181 8.84 8.16 21.38
N ILE A 182 7.58 8.57 21.31
CA ILE A 182 7.18 9.91 21.72
C ILE A 182 7.38 10.04 23.23
N ASN A 183 7.95 11.15 23.66
CA ASN A 183 8.26 11.44 25.04
C ASN A 183 8.06 12.93 25.32
N GLY A 184 7.04 13.27 26.10
CA GLY A 184 6.75 14.65 26.50
C GLY A 184 5.48 15.17 25.82
N MET A 185 5.44 16.48 25.58
CA MET A 185 4.28 17.11 24.96
C MET A 185 4.39 17.13 23.44
N TRP A 186 3.24 17.07 22.78
CA TRP A 186 3.08 17.42 21.38
C TRP A 186 2.31 18.72 21.26
N THR A 187 2.54 19.46 20.19
CA THR A 187 1.79 20.68 19.88
C THR A 187 1.55 20.75 18.38
N TYR A 188 0.34 21.15 17.98
CA TYR A 188 -0.01 21.49 16.61
C TYR A 188 -0.45 22.95 16.53
N TRP A 189 -0.08 23.59 15.42
CA TRP A 189 -0.47 24.94 15.09
C TRP A 189 -1.11 24.97 13.71
N ASN A 190 -2.05 25.89 13.52
CA ASN A 190 -2.66 26.13 12.21
C ASN A 190 -1.72 26.93 11.29
N GLU A 191 -2.14 27.15 10.04
CA GLU A 191 -1.34 27.90 9.06
C GLU A 191 -1.11 29.37 9.44
N LYS A 192 -1.89 29.93 10.37
CA LYS A 192 -1.71 31.28 10.93
C LYS A 192 -0.74 31.30 12.11
N GLY A 193 -0.27 30.14 12.57
CA GLY A 193 0.60 29.99 13.72
C GLY A 193 -0.12 30.03 15.08
N GLU A 194 -1.45 29.92 15.08
CA GLU A 194 -2.25 29.81 16.29
C GLU A 194 -2.22 28.36 16.77
N LYS A 195 -2.03 28.15 18.07
CA LYS A 195 -1.99 26.79 18.66
C LYS A 195 -3.39 26.18 18.57
N GLU A 196 -3.52 25.07 17.85
CA GLU A 196 -4.79 24.35 17.75
C GLU A 196 -4.95 23.32 18.86
N ARG A 197 -3.89 22.55 19.13
CA ARG A 197 -3.94 21.42 20.04
C ARG A 197 -2.57 21.18 20.68
N GLU A 198 -2.57 20.71 21.92
CA GLU A 198 -1.39 20.16 22.60
C GLU A 198 -1.83 19.09 23.60
N GLY A 199 -0.90 18.22 23.98
CA GLY A 199 -1.21 17.18 24.95
C GLY A 199 -0.01 16.32 25.31
N THR A 200 -0.27 15.32 26.14
CA THR A 200 0.69 14.32 26.61
C THR A 200 0.86 13.19 25.59
N VAL A 201 1.86 12.33 25.81
CA VAL A 201 2.08 11.11 25.03
C VAL A 201 0.86 10.17 25.07
N GLU A 202 0.20 10.06 26.23
CA GLU A 202 -0.97 9.20 26.39
C GLU A 202 -2.13 9.69 25.54
N GLU A 203 -2.40 10.99 25.57
CA GLU A 203 -3.43 11.63 24.73
C GLU A 203 -3.08 11.52 23.24
N TYR A 204 -1.80 11.66 22.87
CA TYR A 204 -1.36 11.43 21.49
C TYR A 204 -1.68 10.01 21.02
N ASN A 205 -1.31 9.01 21.83
CA ASN A 205 -1.52 7.61 21.49
C ASN A 205 -3.02 7.26 21.40
N ILE A 206 -3.87 7.89 22.22
CA ILE A 206 -5.33 7.76 22.09
C ILE A 206 -5.80 8.38 20.78
N LEU A 207 -5.37 9.61 20.46
CA LEU A 207 -5.77 10.28 19.23
C LEU A 207 -5.38 9.49 17.99
N VAL A 208 -4.16 8.98 17.91
CA VAL A 208 -3.71 8.16 16.77
C VAL A 208 -4.56 6.89 16.63
N ARG A 209 -4.85 6.19 17.73
CA ARG A 209 -5.74 5.03 17.68
C ARG A 209 -7.15 5.38 17.20
N LEU A 210 -7.71 6.48 17.70
CA LEU A 210 -9.03 6.94 17.27
C LEU A 210 -9.06 7.35 15.80
N GLU A 211 -7.99 7.97 15.29
CA GLU A 211 -7.84 8.32 13.87
C GLU A 211 -7.73 7.05 12.99
N GLU A 212 -6.99 6.03 13.43
CA GLU A 212 -6.89 4.74 12.75
C GLU A 212 -8.23 3.98 12.75
N GLU A 213 -8.92 3.93 13.89
CA GLU A 213 -10.26 3.34 14.02
C GLU A 213 -11.28 4.06 13.14
N ALA A 214 -11.29 5.40 13.14
CA ALA A 214 -12.18 6.20 12.31
C ALA A 214 -11.94 5.95 10.80
N LYS A 215 -10.68 5.84 10.38
CA LYS A 215 -10.32 5.51 9.00
C LYS A 215 -10.79 4.10 8.61
N ALA A 216 -10.63 3.12 9.50
CA ALA A 216 -11.12 1.77 9.26
C ALA A 216 -12.64 1.73 9.11
N VAL A 217 -13.38 2.48 9.94
CA VAL A 217 -14.85 2.60 9.83
C VAL A 217 -15.26 3.25 8.49
N GLU A 218 -14.54 4.29 8.05
CA GLU A 218 -14.79 4.93 6.75
C GLU A 218 -14.53 3.95 5.59
N GLU A 219 -13.44 3.20 5.63
CA GLU A 219 -13.11 2.18 4.62
C GLU A 219 -14.18 1.07 4.57
N MET A 220 -14.60 0.55 5.73
CA MET A 220 -15.69 -0.43 5.82
C MET A 220 -17.00 0.12 5.26
N ALA A 221 -17.36 1.36 5.55
CA ALA A 221 -18.58 1.98 5.02
C ALA A 221 -18.52 2.13 3.48
N VAL A 222 -17.35 2.44 2.92
CA VAL A 222 -17.16 2.48 1.47
C VAL A 222 -17.29 1.09 0.84
N GLU A 223 -16.73 0.05 1.46
CA GLU A 223 -16.87 -1.34 1.02
C GLU A 223 -18.33 -1.81 1.07
N GLU A 224 -19.06 -1.49 2.15
CA GLU A 224 -20.48 -1.81 2.27
C GLU A 224 -21.33 -1.12 1.20
N MET A 225 -21.10 0.17 0.94
CA MET A 225 -21.77 0.90 -0.14
C MET A 225 -21.44 0.31 -1.52
N ALA A 226 -20.20 -0.13 -1.73
CA ALA A 226 -19.80 -0.78 -2.97
C ALA A 226 -20.45 -2.16 -3.12
N ALA A 227 -20.54 -2.95 -2.05
CA ALA A 227 -21.22 -4.24 -2.02
C ALA A 227 -22.70 -4.09 -2.42
N GLU A 228 -23.42 -3.13 -1.82
CA GLU A 228 -24.79 -2.79 -2.20
C GLU A 228 -24.89 -2.40 -3.68
N GLY A 229 -23.96 -1.57 -4.17
CA GLY A 229 -23.91 -1.19 -5.58
C GLY A 229 -23.73 -2.38 -6.53
N TRP A 230 -22.96 -3.41 -6.15
CA TRP A 230 -22.84 -4.65 -6.92
C TRP A 230 -24.07 -5.52 -6.82
N PHE A 231 -24.67 -5.64 -5.63
CA PHE A 231 -25.91 -6.37 -5.42
C PHE A 231 -27.04 -5.83 -6.30
N GLN A 232 -27.24 -4.51 -6.32
CA GLN A 232 -28.25 -3.87 -7.16
C GLN A 232 -28.02 -4.11 -8.66
N LYS A 233 -26.75 -4.13 -9.12
CA LYS A 233 -26.44 -4.50 -10.51
C LYS A 233 -26.75 -5.96 -10.79
N GLY A 234 -26.46 -6.86 -9.84
CA GLY A 234 -26.78 -8.29 -9.93
C GLY A 234 -28.29 -8.50 -10.08
N TYR A 235 -29.08 -7.85 -9.23
CA TYR A 235 -30.54 -7.88 -9.29
C TYR A 235 -31.08 -7.44 -10.65
N ASN A 236 -30.58 -6.32 -11.18
CA ASN A 236 -30.97 -5.82 -12.50
C ASN A 236 -30.56 -6.77 -13.64
N ALA A 237 -29.38 -7.39 -13.57
CA ALA A 237 -28.95 -8.39 -14.55
C ALA A 237 -29.88 -9.63 -14.54
N GLY A 238 -30.30 -10.07 -13.35
CA GLY A 238 -31.27 -11.15 -13.18
C GLY A 238 -32.63 -10.84 -13.81
N MET A 239 -33.12 -9.61 -13.65
CA MET A 239 -34.35 -9.13 -14.30
C MET A 239 -34.26 -9.11 -15.83
N ASN A 240 -33.06 -8.90 -16.38
CA ASN A 240 -32.80 -8.94 -17.82
C ASN A 240 -32.53 -10.35 -18.37
N GLY A 241 -32.53 -11.38 -17.51
CA GLY A 241 -32.22 -12.77 -17.89
C GLY A 241 -30.72 -13.05 -18.10
N GLU A 242 -29.83 -12.14 -17.67
CA GLU A 242 -28.39 -12.26 -17.82
C GLU A 242 -27.76 -13.05 -16.66
N TYR A 243 -28.13 -14.32 -16.51
CA TYR A 243 -27.85 -15.11 -15.31
C TYR A 243 -26.35 -15.28 -14.96
N ASN A 244 -25.46 -15.34 -15.97
CA ASN A 244 -24.02 -15.39 -15.70
C ASN A 244 -23.47 -14.07 -15.15
N ALA A 245 -24.03 -12.94 -15.60
CA ALA A 245 -23.67 -11.62 -15.08
C ALA A 245 -24.23 -11.44 -13.67
N GLU A 246 -25.50 -11.81 -13.43
CA GLU A 246 -26.14 -11.83 -12.10
C GLU A 246 -25.26 -12.53 -11.05
N ILE A 247 -24.86 -13.78 -11.31
CA ILE A 247 -23.97 -14.56 -10.44
C ILE A 247 -22.64 -13.83 -10.19
N SER A 248 -21.99 -13.32 -11.25
CA SER A 248 -20.70 -12.64 -11.10
C SER A 248 -20.81 -11.36 -10.26
N LEU A 249 -21.92 -10.64 -10.37
CA LEU A 249 -22.17 -9.39 -9.65
C LEU A 249 -22.48 -9.66 -8.18
N TYR A 250 -23.26 -10.69 -7.85
CA TYR A 250 -23.48 -11.09 -6.47
C TYR A 250 -22.21 -11.61 -5.79
N LEU A 251 -21.36 -12.36 -6.50
CA LEU A 251 -20.07 -12.78 -5.95
C LEU A 251 -19.16 -11.60 -5.60
N LYS A 252 -19.18 -10.52 -6.40
CA LYS A 252 -18.46 -9.27 -6.06
C LYS A 252 -19.05 -8.57 -4.84
N ALA A 253 -20.37 -8.57 -4.69
CA ALA A 253 -21.01 -8.04 -3.49
C ALA A 253 -20.59 -8.83 -2.24
N ILE A 254 -20.56 -10.15 -2.33
CA ILE A 254 -20.16 -11.06 -1.24
C ILE A 254 -18.66 -10.93 -0.92
N GLU A 255 -17.80 -10.73 -1.92
CA GLU A 255 -16.36 -10.50 -1.71
C GLU A 255 -16.10 -9.26 -0.85
N LEU A 256 -16.90 -8.21 -1.03
CA LEU A 256 -16.81 -6.97 -0.25
C LEU A 256 -17.57 -7.03 1.08
N LYS A 257 -18.68 -7.78 1.13
CA LYS A 257 -19.50 -7.97 2.33
C LYS A 257 -19.82 -9.46 2.53
N PRO A 258 -18.93 -10.22 3.21
CA PRO A 258 -19.07 -11.68 3.34
C PRO A 258 -20.27 -12.16 4.15
N ASP A 259 -20.89 -11.28 4.94
CA ASP A 259 -22.07 -11.48 5.77
C ASP A 259 -23.36 -10.94 5.14
N TYR A 260 -23.37 -10.71 3.81
CA TYR A 260 -24.51 -10.16 3.09
C TYR A 260 -25.57 -11.22 2.73
N ALA A 261 -26.44 -11.55 3.70
CA ALA A 261 -27.47 -12.59 3.56
C ALA A 261 -28.33 -12.45 2.28
N ASP A 262 -28.76 -11.23 1.94
CA ASP A 262 -29.56 -10.93 0.74
C ASP A 262 -28.81 -11.32 -0.56
N ALA A 263 -27.50 -11.10 -0.61
CA ALA A 263 -26.70 -11.48 -1.77
C ALA A 263 -26.59 -12.99 -1.91
N TYR A 264 -26.49 -13.74 -0.80
CA TYR A 264 -26.47 -15.21 -0.83
C TYR A 264 -27.81 -15.80 -1.27
N ILE A 265 -28.95 -15.31 -0.76
CA ILE A 265 -30.25 -15.87 -1.13
C ILE A 265 -30.54 -15.65 -2.62
N ASN A 266 -30.26 -14.46 -3.13
CA ASN A 266 -30.43 -14.14 -4.55
C ASN A 266 -29.42 -14.88 -5.44
N LEU A 267 -28.19 -15.09 -4.97
CA LEU A 267 -27.22 -15.93 -5.67
C LEU A 267 -27.67 -17.40 -5.74
N GLY A 268 -28.32 -17.91 -4.69
CA GLY A 268 -28.94 -19.24 -4.69
C GLY A 268 -30.03 -19.36 -5.76
N ILE A 269 -30.92 -18.36 -5.82
CA ILE A 269 -31.95 -18.25 -6.86
C ILE A 269 -31.32 -18.20 -8.26
N ALA A 270 -30.25 -17.42 -8.46
CA ALA A 270 -29.54 -17.34 -9.74
C ALA A 270 -28.95 -18.69 -10.17
N TYR A 271 -28.38 -19.47 -9.23
CA TYR A 271 -27.91 -20.83 -9.51
C TYR A 271 -29.05 -21.81 -9.83
N GLN A 272 -30.19 -21.70 -9.13
CA GLN A 272 -31.38 -22.50 -9.42
C GLN A 272 -31.90 -22.24 -10.84
N LYS A 273 -31.94 -20.97 -11.30
CA LYS A 273 -32.31 -20.62 -12.68
C LYS A 273 -31.40 -21.28 -13.73
N GLN A 274 -30.17 -21.66 -13.35
CA GLN A 274 -29.25 -22.43 -14.18
C GLN A 274 -29.30 -23.95 -13.94
N ASN A 275 -30.29 -24.45 -13.19
CA ASN A 275 -30.42 -25.84 -12.73
C ASN A 275 -29.22 -26.33 -11.90
N ASN A 276 -28.47 -25.43 -11.26
CA ASN A 276 -27.34 -25.77 -10.40
C ASN A 276 -27.76 -25.84 -8.93
N TYR A 277 -28.60 -26.83 -8.62
CA TYR A 277 -29.18 -27.02 -7.29
C TYR A 277 -28.13 -27.25 -6.20
N THR A 278 -27.01 -27.89 -6.51
CA THR A 278 -25.93 -28.09 -5.52
C THR A 278 -25.35 -26.77 -5.04
N LYS A 279 -25.08 -25.83 -5.94
CA LYS A 279 -24.60 -24.49 -5.55
C LYS A 279 -25.71 -23.66 -4.91
N ALA A 280 -26.95 -23.77 -5.39
CA ALA A 280 -28.09 -23.08 -4.80
C ALA A 280 -28.27 -23.43 -3.32
N ILE A 281 -28.24 -24.73 -2.99
CA ILE A 281 -28.30 -25.23 -1.61
C ILE A 281 -27.18 -24.62 -0.76
N GLN A 282 -25.94 -24.61 -1.23
CA GLN A 282 -24.81 -24.02 -0.49
C GLN A 282 -25.03 -22.55 -0.16
N MET A 283 -25.63 -21.77 -1.07
CA MET A 283 -25.88 -20.36 -0.84
C MET A 283 -27.02 -20.13 0.13
N TRP A 284 -28.12 -20.89 0.05
CA TRP A 284 -29.23 -20.78 1.01
C TRP A 284 -28.87 -21.31 2.40
N GLU A 285 -28.05 -22.36 2.50
CA GLU A 285 -27.47 -22.78 3.78
C GLU A 285 -26.62 -21.65 4.39
N LYS A 286 -25.86 -20.92 3.57
CA LYS A 286 -25.11 -19.74 4.03
C LYS A 286 -26.03 -18.58 4.43
N THR A 287 -27.14 -18.35 3.72
CA THR A 287 -28.17 -17.40 4.14
C THR A 287 -28.70 -17.74 5.52
N ILE A 288 -29.04 -19.01 5.78
CA ILE A 288 -29.55 -19.47 7.09
C ILE A 288 -28.49 -19.34 8.19
N GLU A 289 -27.21 -19.57 7.88
CA GLU A 289 -26.11 -19.34 8.83
C GLU A 289 -26.04 -17.87 9.27
N LEU A 290 -26.30 -16.94 8.33
CA LEU A 290 -26.27 -15.49 8.58
C LEU A 290 -27.59 -14.95 9.16
N ASN A 291 -28.72 -15.52 8.74
CA ASN A 291 -30.07 -15.16 9.13
C ASN A 291 -30.92 -16.43 9.35
N PRO A 292 -30.93 -16.99 10.57
CA PRO A 292 -31.63 -18.25 10.87
C PRO A 292 -33.16 -18.22 10.72
N ASP A 293 -33.75 -17.03 10.63
CA ASP A 293 -35.20 -16.80 10.55
C ASP A 293 -35.66 -16.46 9.11
N ASP A 294 -34.80 -16.66 8.10
CA ASP A 294 -35.11 -16.41 6.69
C ASP A 294 -36.02 -17.52 6.10
N ALA A 295 -37.34 -17.32 6.14
CA ALA A 295 -38.33 -18.28 5.66
C ALA A 295 -38.18 -18.62 4.17
N ASP A 296 -37.78 -17.65 3.33
CA ASP A 296 -37.59 -17.83 1.89
C ASP A 296 -36.40 -18.75 1.60
N ALA A 297 -35.31 -18.64 2.37
CA ALA A 297 -34.18 -19.55 2.25
C ALA A 297 -34.56 -21.01 2.57
N TYR A 298 -35.36 -21.24 3.62
CA TYR A 298 -35.90 -22.59 3.91
C TYR A 298 -36.83 -23.07 2.80
N TYR A 299 -37.71 -22.20 2.30
CA TYR A 299 -38.66 -22.57 1.24
C TYR A 299 -37.92 -23.05 -0.02
N ASN A 300 -36.92 -22.28 -0.44
CA ASN A 300 -36.10 -22.56 -1.61
C ASN A 300 -35.22 -23.82 -1.42
N LEU A 301 -34.68 -24.05 -0.22
CA LEU A 301 -34.03 -25.32 0.11
C LEU A 301 -34.98 -26.50 -0.01
N GLY A 302 -36.24 -26.35 0.41
CA GLY A 302 -37.26 -27.38 0.27
C GLY A 302 -37.46 -27.77 -1.19
N ILE A 303 -37.57 -26.78 -2.08
CA ILE A 303 -37.65 -26.99 -3.54
C ILE A 303 -36.42 -27.74 -4.05
N ALA A 304 -35.21 -27.26 -3.75
CA ALA A 304 -34.00 -27.88 -4.26
C ALA A 304 -33.76 -29.30 -3.72
N TYR A 305 -34.14 -29.59 -2.47
CA TYR A 305 -34.06 -30.94 -1.93
C TYR A 305 -35.05 -31.88 -2.60
N LYS A 306 -36.28 -31.42 -2.91
CA LYS A 306 -37.23 -32.20 -3.70
C LYS A 306 -36.68 -32.48 -5.11
N ASP A 307 -36.08 -31.50 -5.77
CA ASP A 307 -35.48 -31.66 -7.10
C ASP A 307 -34.26 -32.60 -7.10
N GLN A 308 -33.66 -32.85 -5.93
CA GLN A 308 -32.63 -33.87 -5.71
C GLN A 308 -33.19 -35.19 -5.16
N ASP A 309 -34.50 -35.43 -5.27
CA ASP A 309 -35.21 -36.61 -4.76
C ASP A 309 -35.06 -36.83 -3.24
N ASN A 310 -34.67 -35.81 -2.48
CA ASN A 310 -34.54 -35.86 -1.03
C ASN A 310 -35.81 -35.31 -0.33
N LEU A 311 -36.90 -36.04 -0.50
CA LEU A 311 -38.23 -35.64 -0.03
C LEU A 311 -38.30 -35.43 1.49
N ILE A 312 -37.54 -36.20 2.29
CA ILE A 312 -37.51 -36.06 3.75
C ILE A 312 -36.94 -34.70 4.14
N LYS A 313 -35.81 -34.30 3.56
CA LYS A 313 -35.25 -32.96 3.81
C LYS A 313 -36.15 -31.86 3.29
N ALA A 314 -36.78 -32.06 2.13
CA ALA A 314 -37.71 -31.08 1.58
C ALA A 314 -38.86 -30.76 2.55
N ILE A 315 -39.49 -31.79 3.11
CA ILE A 315 -40.54 -31.65 4.12
C ILE A 315 -40.02 -30.89 5.34
N GLN A 316 -38.84 -31.24 5.87
CA GLN A 316 -38.26 -30.56 7.03
C GLN A 316 -38.06 -29.06 6.79
N MET A 317 -37.61 -28.68 5.59
CA MET A 317 -37.39 -27.28 5.25
C MET A 317 -38.73 -26.53 5.09
N TRP A 318 -39.72 -27.09 4.41
CA TRP A 318 -41.03 -26.45 4.29
C TRP A 318 -41.81 -26.39 5.60
N GLU A 319 -41.67 -27.39 6.48
CA GLU A 319 -42.20 -27.32 7.85
C GLU A 319 -41.57 -26.14 8.61
N LYS A 320 -40.27 -25.89 8.41
CA LYS A 320 -39.61 -24.72 8.98
C LYS A 320 -40.07 -23.41 8.35
N THR A 321 -40.34 -23.40 7.04
CA THR A 321 -40.94 -22.24 6.35
C THR A 321 -42.27 -21.86 6.98
N ILE A 322 -43.20 -22.80 7.17
CA ILE A 322 -44.52 -22.48 7.77
C ILE A 322 -44.45 -22.18 9.27
N GLU A 323 -43.41 -22.64 9.97
CA GLU A 323 -43.13 -22.25 11.36
C GLU A 323 -42.75 -20.75 11.44
N LEU A 324 -41.93 -20.28 10.49
CA LEU A 324 -41.46 -18.89 10.41
C LEU A 324 -42.47 -17.95 9.72
N ASN A 325 -43.17 -18.44 8.70
CA ASN A 325 -44.19 -17.74 7.94
C ASN A 325 -45.47 -18.59 7.81
N PRO A 326 -46.39 -18.51 8.79
CA PRO A 326 -47.62 -19.33 8.81
C PRO A 326 -48.62 -19.06 7.68
N ASP A 327 -48.42 -18.01 6.89
CA ASP A 327 -49.29 -17.59 5.79
C ASP A 327 -48.74 -17.98 4.40
N ASP A 328 -47.64 -18.75 4.34
CA ASP A 328 -47.03 -19.23 3.10
C ASP A 328 -47.84 -20.38 2.46
N ALA A 329 -48.81 -20.03 1.62
CA ALA A 329 -49.67 -20.98 0.92
C ALA A 329 -48.88 -21.97 0.03
N ASP A 330 -47.80 -21.52 -0.62
CA ASP A 330 -46.98 -22.35 -1.50
C ASP A 330 -46.23 -23.43 -0.71
N ALA A 331 -45.74 -23.11 0.50
CA ALA A 331 -45.12 -24.07 1.39
C ALA A 331 -46.12 -25.16 1.84
N TYR A 332 -47.35 -24.78 2.21
CA TYR A 332 -48.41 -25.76 2.51
C TYR A 332 -48.74 -26.63 1.30
N TYR A 333 -48.87 -26.04 0.11
CA TYR A 333 -49.16 -26.79 -1.12
C TYR A 333 -48.09 -27.85 -1.40
N ASN A 334 -46.81 -27.45 -1.31
CA ASN A 334 -45.67 -28.35 -1.51
C ASN A 334 -45.59 -29.45 -0.44
N LEU A 335 -45.87 -29.13 0.83
CA LEU A 335 -45.99 -30.14 1.89
C LEU A 335 -47.11 -31.13 1.60
N GLY A 336 -48.26 -30.67 1.10
CA GLY A 336 -49.37 -31.55 0.74
C GLY A 336 -48.99 -32.56 -0.35
N ILE A 337 -48.29 -32.10 -1.39
CA ILE A 337 -47.73 -32.98 -2.43
C ILE A 337 -46.76 -33.98 -1.82
N ALA A 338 -45.81 -33.51 -0.99
CA ALA A 338 -44.78 -34.36 -0.41
C ALA A 338 -45.35 -35.41 0.54
N TYR A 339 -46.36 -35.07 1.34
CA TYR A 339 -47.04 -36.03 2.20
C TYR A 339 -47.86 -37.05 1.42
N LYS A 340 -48.48 -36.65 0.31
CA LYS A 340 -49.16 -37.59 -0.61
C LYS A 340 -48.16 -38.58 -1.20
N ASP A 341 -46.99 -38.11 -1.60
CA ASP A 341 -45.91 -38.96 -2.15
C ASP A 341 -45.30 -39.90 -1.09
N GLN A 342 -45.49 -39.62 0.21
CA GLN A 342 -45.19 -40.52 1.33
C GLN A 342 -46.39 -41.42 1.75
N ASP A 343 -47.46 -41.48 0.96
CA ASP A 343 -48.73 -42.16 1.29
C ASP A 343 -49.41 -41.65 2.59
N ASN A 344 -49.03 -40.47 3.10
CA ASN A 344 -49.65 -39.85 4.26
C ASN A 344 -50.81 -38.92 3.84
N LEU A 345 -51.89 -39.53 3.35
CA LEU A 345 -53.03 -38.83 2.79
C LEU A 345 -53.73 -37.89 3.78
N ILE A 346 -53.75 -38.22 5.08
CA ILE A 346 -54.37 -37.38 6.11
C ILE A 346 -53.62 -36.05 6.23
N LYS A 347 -52.29 -36.09 6.36
CA LYS A 347 -51.49 -34.87 6.42
C LYS A 347 -51.56 -34.10 5.10
N ALA A 348 -51.57 -34.80 3.96
CA ALA A 348 -51.69 -34.15 2.65
C ALA A 348 -52.97 -33.30 2.55
N ILE A 349 -54.12 -33.87 2.92
CA ILE A 349 -55.40 -33.16 2.93
C ILE A 349 -55.36 -31.93 3.86
N GLN A 350 -54.80 -32.08 5.07
CA GLN A 350 -54.69 -30.96 6.02
C GLN A 350 -53.87 -29.79 5.45
N MET A 351 -52.76 -30.08 4.77
CA MET A 351 -51.94 -29.03 4.17
C MET A 351 -52.64 -28.34 2.99
N TRP A 352 -53.35 -29.10 2.14
CA TRP A 352 -54.12 -28.52 1.03
C TRP A 352 -55.35 -27.73 1.49
N GLU A 353 -56.05 -28.18 2.53
CA GLU A 353 -57.11 -27.39 3.17
C GLU A 353 -56.58 -26.04 3.64
N LYS A 354 -55.38 -26.01 4.24
CA LYS A 354 -54.73 -24.77 4.66
C LYS A 354 -54.29 -23.91 3.48
N THR A 355 -53.82 -24.52 2.40
CA THR A 355 -53.50 -23.83 1.14
C THR A 355 -54.73 -23.08 0.61
N ILE A 356 -55.88 -23.74 0.53
CA ILE A 356 -57.16 -23.16 0.05
C ILE A 356 -57.67 -22.07 1.01
N GLU A 357 -57.49 -22.24 2.32
CA GLU A 357 -57.84 -21.22 3.32
C GLU A 357 -57.05 -19.93 3.09
N LEU A 358 -55.77 -20.04 2.76
CA LEU A 358 -54.85 -18.90 2.55
C LEU A 358 -54.97 -18.31 1.13
N ASN A 359 -55.17 -19.15 0.11
CA ASN A 359 -55.36 -18.74 -1.28
C ASN A 359 -56.53 -19.50 -1.93
N PRO A 360 -57.76 -18.96 -1.89
CA PRO A 360 -58.95 -19.63 -2.43
C PRO A 360 -58.95 -19.84 -3.95
N ASP A 361 -58.05 -19.17 -4.69
CA ASP A 361 -57.93 -19.32 -6.14
C ASP A 361 -57.13 -20.57 -6.57
N ASP A 362 -56.45 -21.23 -5.62
CA ASP A 362 -55.71 -22.51 -5.83
C ASP A 362 -56.58 -23.76 -5.54
N ALA A 363 -57.90 -23.59 -5.43
CA ALA A 363 -58.88 -24.62 -5.07
C ALA A 363 -59.28 -25.61 -6.17
#